data_AF-A0A6V7NZX4-F1
#
_entry.id   AF-A0A6V7NZX4-F1
#
_cell.length_a   1.000
_cell.length_b   1.000
_cell.length_c   1.000
_cell.angle_alpha   90.00
_cell.angle_beta   90.00
_cell.angle_gamma   90.00
#
_symmetry.space_group_name_H-M   'P 1'
#
loop_
_entity.id
_entity.type
_entity.pdbx_description
1 polymer ?
#
loop_
_entity_poly.entity_id
_entity_poly.type
_entity_poly.pdbx_seq_one_letter_code
_entity_poly.pdbx_strand_id
1 'polypeptide(L)'
;MAAEVSSPSSRSIPSSVPSLLVFSGGTAFNGVVEELKKVTTRVAHVLPVSDDGGSTAEIVRVLGGPAVGDIRSRCLRLSDESTSEAQAVRTLLGHRLPLDSSEAKLEWYKIVEGEHSLWDGVSRPYRETIRAFLAYFQNQILRRSDESFCFSNGSIGNFFFAGARIFFQSLDAAIFLFSRVSEIPRESLVLPVISTNDRLTLGCELWVLCLLYH
;
A
#
# COMPACT_ATOMS: atom_id res chain seq x y z
N MET A 1 20.59 -49.66 -31.04
CA MET A 1 20.76 -48.70 -29.93
C MET A 1 19.82 -47.53 -30.20
N ALA A 2 18.62 -47.57 -29.62
CA ALA A 2 17.71 -46.43 -29.62
C ALA A 2 18.08 -45.55 -28.42
N ALA A 3 18.31 -44.26 -28.67
CA ALA A 3 18.55 -43.29 -27.62
C ALA A 3 17.22 -42.98 -26.91
N GLU A 4 17.12 -43.29 -25.62
CA GLU A 4 16.02 -42.84 -24.78
C GLU A 4 16.10 -41.32 -24.59
N VAL A 5 15.04 -40.62 -25.00
CA VAL A 5 14.84 -39.21 -24.70
C VAL A 5 14.35 -39.12 -23.27
N SER A 6 15.22 -38.68 -22.36
CA SER A 6 14.85 -38.41 -20.97
C SER A 6 13.84 -37.25 -20.93
N SER A 7 12.64 -37.54 -20.43
CA SER A 7 11.60 -36.54 -20.10
C SER A 7 12.17 -35.45 -19.20
N PRO A 8 11.85 -34.16 -19.40
CA PRO A 8 12.32 -33.10 -18.50
C PRO A 8 11.74 -33.37 -17.11
N SER A 9 12.62 -33.60 -16.14
CA SER A 9 12.27 -33.72 -14.74
C SER A 9 11.43 -32.52 -14.34
N SER A 10 10.20 -32.75 -13.88
CA SER A 10 9.34 -31.72 -13.31
C SER A 10 10.07 -31.11 -12.11
N ARG A 11 10.75 -29.98 -12.31
CA ARG A 11 11.30 -29.20 -11.20
C ARG A 11 10.09 -28.77 -10.36
N SER A 12 9.94 -29.37 -9.18
CA SER A 12 8.95 -28.93 -8.21
C SER A 12 9.23 -27.46 -7.92
N ILE A 13 8.35 -26.57 -8.36
CA ILE A 13 8.42 -25.15 -8.01
C ILE A 13 8.43 -25.10 -6.48
N PRO A 14 9.44 -24.48 -5.84
CA PRO A 14 9.47 -24.37 -4.38
C PRO A 14 8.13 -23.83 -3.90
N SER A 15 7.57 -24.40 -2.84
CA SER A 15 6.26 -24.00 -2.30
C SER A 15 6.19 -22.51 -1.93
N SER A 16 7.34 -21.85 -1.79
CA SER A 16 7.51 -20.43 -1.48
C SER A 16 7.38 -19.48 -2.68
N VAL A 17 7.27 -19.97 -3.92
CA VAL A 17 7.16 -19.11 -5.11
C VAL A 17 5.68 -18.94 -5.50
N PRO A 18 5.23 -17.71 -5.83
CA PRO A 18 3.89 -17.50 -6.37
C PRO A 18 3.61 -18.39 -7.58
N SER A 19 2.43 -19.00 -7.60
CA SER A 19 1.96 -19.79 -8.76
C SER A 19 0.97 -19.03 -9.63
N LEU A 20 0.54 -17.84 -9.19
CA LEU A 20 -0.39 -16.98 -9.90
C LEU A 20 0.17 -15.55 -9.95
N LEU A 21 0.11 -14.93 -11.13
CA LEU A 21 0.42 -13.53 -11.33
C LEU A 21 -0.87 -12.78 -11.63
N VAL A 22 -1.14 -11.71 -10.90
CA VAL A 22 -2.32 -10.88 -11.09
C VAL A 22 -1.88 -9.45 -11.34
N PHE A 23 -2.25 -8.93 -12.51
CA PHE A 23 -2.24 -7.49 -12.78
C PHE A 23 -3.61 -6.94 -12.39
N SER A 24 -3.62 -6.02 -11.43
CA SER A 24 -4.86 -5.40 -10.96
C SER A 24 -4.63 -3.94 -10.59
N GLY A 25 -5.67 -3.12 -10.70
CA GLY A 25 -5.70 -1.79 -10.08
C GLY A 25 -6.38 -1.81 -8.71
N GLY A 26 -6.84 -0.65 -8.26
CA GLY A 26 -7.45 -0.40 -6.97
C GLY A 26 -8.69 -1.24 -6.63
N THR A 27 -9.86 -0.62 -6.54
CA THR A 27 -10.97 -1.20 -5.76
C THR A 27 -11.61 -2.45 -6.36
N ALA A 28 -11.56 -2.60 -7.69
CA ALA A 28 -12.24 -3.67 -8.40
C ALA A 28 -11.77 -5.08 -8.00
N PHE A 29 -10.48 -5.25 -7.68
CA PHE A 29 -9.93 -6.56 -7.33
C PHE A 29 -9.97 -6.84 -5.81
N ASN A 30 -10.68 -6.02 -5.04
CA ASN A 30 -10.70 -6.17 -3.58
C ASN A 30 -11.47 -7.41 -3.12
N GLY A 31 -12.71 -7.57 -3.59
CA GLY A 31 -13.53 -8.73 -3.26
C GLY A 31 -12.89 -10.03 -3.75
N VAL A 32 -12.27 -10.00 -4.93
CA VAL A 32 -11.61 -11.19 -5.51
C VAL A 32 -10.45 -11.65 -4.65
N VAL A 33 -9.66 -10.77 -4.05
CA VAL A 33 -8.53 -11.21 -3.20
C VAL A 33 -8.95 -11.90 -1.93
N GLU A 34 -10.04 -11.47 -1.29
CA GLU A 34 -10.50 -12.17 -0.09
C GLU A 34 -10.95 -13.59 -0.41
N GLU A 35 -11.60 -13.81 -1.56
CA GLU A 35 -11.92 -15.17 -2.03
C GLU A 35 -10.68 -15.94 -2.48
N LEU A 36 -9.74 -15.28 -3.17
CA LEU A 36 -8.51 -15.91 -3.64
C LEU A 36 -7.65 -16.41 -2.49
N LYS A 37 -7.55 -15.65 -1.37
CA LYS A 37 -6.83 -16.06 -0.14
C LYS A 37 -7.33 -17.40 0.41
N LYS A 38 -8.61 -17.74 0.24
CA LYS A 38 -9.20 -19.02 0.68
C LYS A 38 -8.74 -20.19 -0.19
N VAL A 39 -8.34 -19.92 -1.43
CA VAL A 39 -7.88 -20.92 -2.39
C VAL A 39 -6.35 -21.05 -2.38
N THR A 40 -5.64 -19.91 -2.39
CA THR A 40 -4.18 -19.85 -2.38
C THR A 40 -3.68 -18.46 -1.98
N THR A 41 -2.60 -18.41 -1.22
CA THR A 41 -1.84 -17.18 -0.94
C THR A 41 -0.60 -17.04 -1.82
N ARG A 42 -0.33 -18.02 -2.71
CA ARG A 42 0.84 -18.01 -3.59
C ARG A 42 0.60 -17.13 -4.83
N VAL A 43 0.45 -15.83 -4.61
CA VAL A 43 0.03 -14.87 -5.63
C VAL A 43 0.99 -13.68 -5.66
N ALA A 44 1.46 -13.32 -6.86
CA ALA A 44 2.15 -12.08 -7.12
C ALA A 44 1.12 -11.05 -7.62
N HIS A 45 0.91 -10.00 -6.83
CA HIS A 45 0.03 -8.88 -7.15
C HIS A 45 0.86 -7.73 -7.71
N VAL A 46 0.72 -7.46 -9.01
CA VAL A 46 1.36 -6.32 -9.67
C VAL A 46 0.36 -5.18 -9.76
N LEU A 47 0.71 -4.04 -9.16
CA LEU A 47 -0.19 -2.91 -8.93
C LEU A 47 0.35 -1.62 -9.55
N PRO A 48 -0.52 -0.74 -10.07
CA PRO A 48 -0.11 0.56 -10.58
C PRO A 48 0.36 1.47 -9.43
N VAL A 49 1.21 2.43 -9.77
CA VAL A 49 1.75 3.44 -8.83
C VAL A 49 1.49 4.86 -9.32
N SER A 50 0.43 5.01 -10.12
CA SER A 50 0.00 6.26 -10.75
C SER A 50 -1.41 6.70 -10.36
N ASP A 51 -2.17 5.87 -9.62
CA ASP A 51 -3.53 6.23 -9.17
C ASP A 51 -3.46 7.10 -7.91
N ASP A 52 -3.67 8.41 -8.08
CA ASP A 52 -3.56 9.40 -7.03
C ASP A 52 -4.91 9.76 -6.36
N GLY A 53 -5.92 8.89 -6.38
CA GLY A 53 -7.18 9.16 -5.66
C GLY A 53 -7.05 9.44 -4.14
N GLY A 54 -7.88 10.37 -3.63
CA GLY A 54 -8.06 10.65 -2.19
C GLY A 54 -6.78 11.09 -1.46
N SER A 55 -6.51 10.53 -0.28
CA SER A 55 -5.31 10.87 0.50
C SER A 55 -3.98 10.61 -0.23
N THR A 56 -3.98 9.81 -1.30
CA THR A 56 -2.78 9.59 -2.13
C THR A 56 -2.45 10.85 -2.94
N ALA A 57 -3.43 11.53 -3.54
CA ALA A 57 -3.24 12.80 -4.26
C ALA A 57 -2.58 13.83 -3.35
N GLU A 58 -3.07 13.93 -2.11
CA GLU A 58 -2.56 14.91 -1.18
C GLU A 58 -1.10 14.65 -0.80
N ILE A 59 -0.73 13.38 -0.59
CA ILE A 59 0.66 12.98 -0.38
C ILE A 59 1.53 13.32 -1.60
N VAL A 60 1.08 12.95 -2.80
CA VAL A 60 1.83 13.19 -4.05
C VAL A 60 1.95 14.69 -4.34
N ARG A 61 0.93 15.48 -4.02
CA ARG A 61 0.94 16.93 -4.16
C ARG A 61 2.01 17.57 -3.28
N VAL A 62 1.99 17.29 -1.98
CA VAL A 62 2.84 17.97 -0.99
C VAL A 62 4.25 17.38 -0.92
N LEU A 63 4.38 16.04 -1.05
CA LEU A 63 5.65 15.33 -0.84
C LEU A 63 6.24 14.70 -2.10
N GLY A 64 5.48 14.66 -3.21
CA GLY A 64 5.91 14.04 -4.45
C GLY A 64 5.99 12.51 -4.39
N GLY A 65 6.56 11.94 -5.46
CA GLY A 65 6.78 10.51 -5.63
C GLY A 65 5.58 9.72 -6.14
N PRO A 66 5.68 8.38 -6.17
CA PRO A 66 4.64 7.52 -6.73
C PRO A 66 3.41 7.47 -5.83
N ALA A 67 2.27 7.16 -6.44
CA ALA A 67 1.05 6.86 -5.70
C ALA A 67 1.20 5.55 -4.91
N VAL A 68 0.81 5.59 -3.63
CA VAL A 68 0.94 4.45 -2.69
C VAL A 68 -0.37 3.72 -2.42
N GLY A 69 -1.49 4.27 -2.88
CA GLY A 69 -2.84 3.86 -2.48
C GLY A 69 -3.14 2.39 -2.74
N ASP A 70 -2.99 1.94 -3.98
CA ASP A 70 -3.33 0.58 -4.41
C ASP A 70 -2.46 -0.48 -3.72
N ILE A 71 -1.16 -0.24 -3.66
CA ILE A 71 -0.19 -1.11 -2.97
C ILE A 71 -0.57 -1.25 -1.49
N ARG A 72 -0.74 -0.13 -0.79
CA ARG A 72 -1.16 -0.12 0.61
C ARG A 72 -2.47 -0.90 0.78
N SER A 73 -3.44 -0.67 -0.10
CA SER A 73 -4.74 -1.33 -0.06
C SER A 73 -4.62 -2.85 -0.22
N ARG A 74 -3.72 -3.31 -1.10
CA ARG A 74 -3.46 -4.74 -1.29
C ARG A 74 -2.76 -5.37 -0.09
N CYS A 75 -1.69 -4.74 0.43
CA CYS A 75 -1.01 -5.24 1.62
C CYS A 75 -1.97 -5.34 2.81
N LEU A 76 -2.82 -4.32 3.00
CA LEU A 76 -3.84 -4.36 4.03
C LEU A 76 -4.76 -5.57 3.81
N ARG A 77 -5.34 -5.79 2.63
CA ARG A 77 -6.24 -6.96 2.41
C ARG A 77 -5.56 -8.32 2.59
N LEU A 78 -4.27 -8.39 2.32
CA LEU A 78 -3.48 -9.60 2.57
C LEU A 78 -3.06 -9.75 4.04
N SER A 79 -3.33 -8.77 4.91
CA SER A 79 -2.86 -8.80 6.29
C SER A 79 -3.37 -10.01 7.06
N ASP A 80 -2.59 -10.47 8.03
CA ASP A 80 -3.07 -11.46 8.97
C ASP A 80 -4.26 -10.91 9.79
N GLU A 81 -5.17 -11.80 10.13
CA GLU A 81 -6.34 -11.53 10.97
C GLU A 81 -6.51 -12.61 12.06
N SER A 82 -5.51 -13.49 12.21
CA SER A 82 -5.58 -14.67 13.09
C SER A 82 -5.41 -14.33 14.57
N THR A 83 -4.71 -13.23 14.88
CA THR A 83 -4.47 -12.77 16.25
C THR A 83 -5.14 -11.43 16.54
N SER A 84 -5.39 -11.16 17.82
CA SER A 84 -5.94 -9.87 18.27
C SER A 84 -5.00 -8.70 17.93
N GLU A 85 -3.69 -8.92 18.00
CA GLU A 85 -2.69 -7.90 17.63
C GLU A 85 -2.71 -7.62 16.12
N ALA A 86 -2.76 -8.67 15.29
CA ALA A 86 -2.84 -8.51 13.84
C ALA A 86 -4.11 -7.72 13.44
N GLN A 87 -5.25 -8.02 14.07
CA GLN A 87 -6.49 -7.27 13.89
C GLN A 87 -6.39 -5.80 14.35
N ALA A 88 -5.69 -5.53 15.45
CA ALA A 88 -5.45 -4.17 15.93
C ALA A 88 -4.55 -3.37 14.97
N VAL A 89 -3.46 -3.97 14.48
CA VAL A 89 -2.56 -3.36 13.49
C VAL A 89 -3.29 -3.11 12.16
N ARG A 90 -4.10 -4.07 11.71
CA ARG A 90 -4.98 -3.92 10.55
C ARG A 90 -5.95 -2.76 10.71
N THR A 91 -6.60 -2.66 11.88
CA THR A 91 -7.53 -1.55 12.19
C THR A 91 -6.82 -0.21 12.11
N LEU A 92 -5.65 -0.08 12.74
CA LEU A 92 -4.83 1.13 12.71
C LEU A 92 -4.42 1.53 11.28
N LEU A 93 -3.85 0.61 10.50
CA LEU A 93 -3.38 0.91 9.14
C LEU A 93 -4.53 1.06 8.13
N GLY A 94 -5.68 0.45 8.41
CA GLY A 94 -6.91 0.60 7.65
C GLY A 94 -7.69 1.87 7.96
N HIS A 95 -7.40 2.53 9.08
CA HIS A 95 -8.14 3.69 9.54
C HIS A 95 -8.10 4.87 8.56
N ARG A 96 -9.25 5.55 8.47
CA ARG A 96 -9.43 6.80 7.72
C ARG A 96 -9.88 7.89 8.68
N LEU A 97 -9.19 9.01 8.62
CA LEU A 97 -9.52 10.20 9.39
C LEU A 97 -10.89 10.78 8.97
N PRO A 98 -11.53 11.58 9.82
CA PRO A 98 -12.75 12.30 9.52
C PRO A 98 -12.69 13.12 8.23
N LEU A 99 -13.85 13.40 7.65
CA LEU A 99 -13.96 14.27 6.48
C LEU A 99 -13.68 15.74 6.83
N ASP A 100 -14.10 16.18 8.03
CA ASP A 100 -13.80 17.52 8.51
C ASP A 100 -12.29 17.68 8.73
N SER A 101 -11.74 18.76 8.17
CA SER A 101 -10.29 18.99 8.17
C SER A 101 -9.71 19.30 9.54
N SER A 102 -10.49 19.96 10.41
CA SER A 102 -10.06 20.33 11.75
C SER A 102 -10.08 19.12 12.68
N GLU A 103 -11.15 18.32 12.61
CA GLU A 103 -11.26 17.05 13.34
C GLU A 103 -10.17 16.06 12.89
N ALA A 104 -9.97 15.92 11.58
CA ALA A 104 -8.93 15.04 11.02
C ALA A 104 -7.53 15.43 11.51
N LYS A 105 -7.23 16.72 11.55
CA LYS A 105 -5.94 17.22 12.04
C LYS A 105 -5.76 16.96 13.54
N LEU A 106 -6.81 17.17 14.34
CA LEU A 106 -6.78 16.90 15.78
C LEU A 106 -6.57 15.41 16.06
N GLU A 107 -7.30 14.54 15.35
CA GLU A 107 -7.17 13.09 15.50
C GLU A 107 -5.80 12.60 15.04
N TRP A 108 -5.29 13.11 13.92
CA TRP A 108 -3.94 12.81 13.45
C TRP A 108 -2.87 13.10 14.51
N TYR A 109 -2.94 14.25 15.19
CA TYR A 109 -1.98 14.59 16.24
C TYR A 109 -2.04 13.63 17.42
N LYS A 110 -3.23 13.27 17.90
CA LYS A 110 -3.39 12.25 18.94
C LYS A 110 -2.79 10.91 18.54
N ILE A 111 -2.90 10.52 17.26
CA ILE A 111 -2.33 9.28 16.73
C ILE A 111 -0.79 9.37 16.75
N VAL A 112 -0.20 10.45 16.24
CA VAL A 112 1.26 10.64 16.19
C VAL A 112 1.88 10.74 17.59
N GLU A 113 1.17 11.36 18.54
CA GLU A 113 1.58 11.45 19.95
C GLU A 113 1.48 10.10 20.68
N GLY A 114 0.69 9.16 20.15
CA GLY A 114 0.51 7.82 20.71
C GLY A 114 -0.61 7.72 21.74
N GLU A 115 -1.48 8.73 21.81
CA GLU A 115 -2.56 8.88 22.80
C GLU A 115 -3.92 8.40 22.27
N HIS A 116 -4.04 8.14 20.97
CA HIS A 116 -5.28 7.68 20.36
C HIS A 116 -5.59 6.21 20.67
N SER A 117 -6.88 5.88 20.84
CA SER A 117 -7.36 4.51 21.12
C SER A 117 -7.10 3.51 19.99
N LEU A 118 -6.77 3.97 18.78
CA LEU A 118 -6.33 3.09 17.68
C LEU A 118 -5.08 2.28 18.00
N TRP A 119 -4.33 2.69 19.02
CA TRP A 119 -3.17 1.95 19.48
C TRP A 119 -3.52 0.83 20.49
N ASP A 120 -4.78 0.72 20.90
CA ASP A 120 -5.23 -0.33 21.81
C ASP A 120 -5.08 -1.70 21.14
N GLY A 121 -4.50 -2.66 21.85
CA GLY A 121 -4.19 -3.99 21.31
C GLY A 121 -2.94 -4.08 20.43
N VAL A 122 -2.32 -2.95 20.07
CA VAL A 122 -1.02 -2.92 19.36
C VAL A 122 0.11 -2.97 20.38
N SER A 123 0.98 -4.00 20.32
CA SER A 123 2.09 -4.12 21.27
C SER A 123 3.09 -2.98 21.12
N ARG A 124 3.94 -2.84 22.14
CA ARG A 124 4.97 -1.80 22.18
C ARG A 124 5.93 -1.83 20.98
N PRO A 125 6.51 -2.99 20.55
CA PRO A 125 7.36 -3.03 19.37
C PRO A 125 6.67 -2.55 18.09
N TYR A 126 5.42 -2.97 17.86
CA TYR A 126 4.62 -2.52 16.72
C TYR A 126 4.33 -1.02 16.80
N ARG A 127 3.91 -0.53 17.98
CA ARG A 127 3.61 0.88 18.24
C ARG A 127 4.83 1.76 17.98
N GLU A 128 6.01 1.39 18.50
CA GLU A 128 7.25 2.13 18.29
C GLU A 128 7.66 2.15 16.81
N THR A 129 7.55 1.00 16.13
CA THR A 129 7.90 0.88 14.71
C THR A 129 6.98 1.73 13.83
N ILE A 130 5.67 1.56 13.93
CA ILE A 130 4.69 2.29 13.09
C ILE A 130 4.76 3.79 13.37
N ARG A 131 4.77 4.18 14.65
CA ARG A 131 4.76 5.59 15.04
C ARG A 131 6.02 6.34 14.61
N ALA A 132 7.18 5.68 14.55
CA ALA A 132 8.41 6.30 14.04
C ALA A 132 8.24 6.81 12.59
N PHE A 133 7.61 6.03 11.72
CA PHE A 133 7.37 6.44 10.32
C PHE A 133 6.23 7.44 10.19
N LEU A 134 5.20 7.38 11.04
CA LEU A 134 4.16 8.41 11.10
C LEU A 134 4.72 9.76 11.55
N ALA A 135 5.58 9.78 12.57
CA ALA A 135 6.26 10.97 13.03
C ALA A 135 7.24 11.52 11.97
N TYR A 136 7.95 10.63 11.26
CA TYR A 136 8.80 11.01 10.15
C TYR A 136 7.98 11.67 9.02
N PHE A 137 6.85 11.06 8.63
CA PHE A 137 5.92 11.64 7.66
C PHE A 137 5.44 13.04 8.08
N GLN A 138 5.03 13.22 9.34
CA GLN A 138 4.67 14.53 9.89
C GLN A 138 5.82 15.54 9.76
N ASN A 139 7.06 15.14 10.06
CA ASN A 139 8.22 16.01 9.91
C ASN A 139 8.47 16.42 8.45
N GLN A 140 8.27 15.51 7.50
CA GLN A 140 8.41 15.81 6.08
C GLN A 140 7.37 16.83 5.60
N ILE A 141 6.14 16.74 6.10
CA ILE A 141 5.09 17.74 5.81
C ILE A 141 5.51 19.11 6.36
N LEU A 142 5.94 19.18 7.62
CA LEU A 142 6.30 20.45 8.27
C LEU A 142 7.49 21.17 7.61
N ARG A 143 8.33 20.44 6.87
CA ARG A 143 9.45 20.99 6.11
C ARG A 143 9.03 21.63 4.78
N ARG A 144 7.79 21.45 4.34
CA ARG A 144 7.24 22.13 3.16
C ARG A 144 6.65 23.46 3.59
N SER A 145 7.30 24.56 3.19
CA SER A 145 6.90 25.93 3.56
C SER A 145 5.69 26.44 2.77
N ASP A 146 5.48 25.89 1.57
CA ASP A 146 4.64 26.55 0.56
C ASP A 146 3.25 25.90 0.45
N GLU A 147 3.02 24.75 1.08
CA GLU A 147 1.77 23.99 0.95
C GLU A 147 1.29 23.43 2.29
N SER A 148 0.05 23.78 2.69
CA SER A 148 -0.59 23.11 3.82
C SER A 148 -1.04 21.70 3.42
N PHE A 149 -0.80 20.72 4.29
CA PHE A 149 -1.31 19.36 4.14
C PHE A 149 -2.72 19.23 4.73
N CYS A 150 -3.64 18.67 3.95
CA CYS A 150 -5.03 18.39 4.31
C CYS A 150 -5.19 16.94 4.77
N PHE A 151 -5.56 16.75 6.04
CA PHE A 151 -5.74 15.42 6.63
C PHE A 151 -7.14 14.81 6.38
N SER A 152 -8.07 15.55 5.78
CA SER A 152 -9.45 15.10 5.52
C SER A 152 -9.51 13.76 4.80
N ASN A 153 -10.22 12.79 5.37
CA ASN A 153 -10.33 11.42 4.84
C ASN A 153 -8.97 10.74 4.59
N GLY A 154 -7.94 11.20 5.30
CA GLY A 154 -6.58 10.73 5.28
C GLY A 154 -6.48 9.28 5.74
N SER A 155 -5.75 8.43 5.03
CA SER A 155 -5.54 7.06 5.50
C SER A 155 -4.23 6.93 6.28
N ILE A 156 -4.32 6.42 7.51
CA ILE A 156 -3.15 6.20 8.37
C ILE A 156 -2.15 5.25 7.72
N GLY A 157 -2.62 4.19 7.06
CA GLY A 157 -1.76 3.30 6.29
C GLY A 157 -1.05 4.00 5.13
N ASN A 158 -1.68 4.96 4.45
CA ASN A 158 -1.00 5.75 3.41
C ASN A 158 0.10 6.64 4.01
N PHE A 159 -0.15 7.27 5.17
CA PHE A 159 0.82 8.12 5.85
C PHE A 159 2.02 7.32 6.36
N PHE A 160 1.76 6.15 6.95
CA PHE A 160 2.81 5.20 7.35
C PHE A 160 3.64 4.77 6.14
N PHE A 161 2.99 4.36 5.05
CA PHE A 161 3.66 3.94 3.82
C PHE A 161 4.52 5.07 3.25
N ALA A 162 3.96 6.27 3.12
CA ALA A 162 4.68 7.43 2.60
C ALA A 162 5.87 7.80 3.48
N GLY A 163 5.71 7.78 4.80
CA GLY A 163 6.79 7.97 5.77
C GLY A 163 7.93 6.98 5.56
N ALA A 164 7.63 5.69 5.45
CA ALA A 164 8.60 4.65 5.16
C ALA A 164 9.31 4.84 3.81
N ARG A 165 8.56 5.12 2.75
CA ARG A 165 9.10 5.36 1.40
C ARG A 165 10.09 6.52 1.38
N ILE A 166 9.73 7.65 2.01
CA ILE A 166 10.59 8.83 2.04
C ILE A 166 11.82 8.59 2.91
N PHE A 167 11.67 7.85 4.02
CA PHE A 167 12.79 7.49 4.87
C PHE A 167 13.81 6.60 4.15
N PHE A 168 13.34 5.54 3.47
CA PHE A 168 14.22 4.63 2.75
C PHE A 168 14.69 5.14 1.38
N GLN A 169 14.02 6.15 0.83
CA GLN A 169 14.15 6.54 -0.59
C GLN A 169 14.00 5.32 -1.52
N SER A 170 13.08 4.43 -1.18
CA SER A 170 12.85 3.20 -1.92
C SER A 170 11.41 2.75 -1.75
N LEU A 171 10.71 2.61 -2.89
CA LEU A 171 9.37 2.04 -2.94
C LEU A 171 9.38 0.58 -2.48
N ASP A 172 10.32 -0.22 -2.98
CA ASP A 172 10.41 -1.65 -2.64
C ASP A 172 10.69 -1.89 -1.15
N ALA A 173 11.57 -1.07 -0.53
CA ALA A 173 11.83 -1.17 0.90
C ALA A 173 10.58 -0.80 1.74
N ALA A 174 9.81 0.19 1.31
CA ALA A 174 8.56 0.56 1.97
C ALA A 174 7.49 -0.52 1.84
N ILE A 175 7.36 -1.15 0.65
CA ILE A 175 6.50 -2.31 0.44
C ILE A 175 6.90 -3.44 1.37
N PHE A 176 8.19 -3.74 1.44
CA PHE A 176 8.71 -4.78 2.31
C PHE A 176 8.37 -4.50 3.77
N LEU A 177 8.64 -3.30 4.27
CA LEU A 177 8.29 -2.93 5.64
C LEU A 177 6.79 -3.07 5.90
N PHE A 178 5.95 -2.53 5.02
CA PHE A 178 4.49 -2.62 5.18
C PHE A 178 4.04 -4.08 5.22
N SER A 179 4.56 -4.91 4.32
CA SER A 179 4.26 -6.35 4.24
C SER A 179 4.63 -7.09 5.53
N ARG A 180 5.74 -6.72 6.17
CA ARG A 180 6.17 -7.29 7.45
C ARG A 180 5.30 -6.82 8.61
N VAL A 181 4.95 -5.54 8.65
CA VAL A 181 4.09 -4.97 9.70
C VAL A 181 2.66 -5.48 9.59
N SER A 182 2.13 -5.68 8.39
CA SER A 182 0.79 -6.25 8.21
C SER A 182 0.76 -7.77 8.19
N GLU A 183 1.90 -8.44 8.39
CA GLU A 183 2.05 -9.90 8.38
C GLU A 183 1.38 -10.58 7.17
N ILE A 184 1.62 -10.06 5.96
CA ILE A 184 1.08 -10.72 4.76
C ILE A 184 1.67 -12.14 4.60
N PRO A 185 0.94 -13.10 3.99
CA PRO A 185 1.44 -14.43 3.72
C PRO A 185 2.79 -14.40 3.01
N ARG A 186 3.72 -15.27 3.45
CA ARG A 186 5.11 -15.26 2.95
C ARG A 186 5.20 -15.64 1.48
N GLU A 187 4.20 -16.33 0.96
CA GLU A 187 4.10 -16.77 -0.42
C GLU A 187 3.42 -15.73 -1.33
N SER A 188 2.86 -14.66 -0.74
CA SER A 188 2.31 -13.53 -1.48
C SER A 188 3.38 -12.49 -1.77
N LEU A 189 3.41 -11.98 -2.99
CA LEU A 189 4.24 -10.82 -3.36
C LEU A 189 3.33 -9.65 -3.73
N VAL A 190 3.66 -8.46 -3.25
CA VAL A 190 3.05 -7.21 -3.70
C VAL A 190 4.13 -6.43 -4.40
N LEU A 191 3.93 -6.12 -5.68
CA LEU A 191 4.95 -5.54 -6.55
C LEU A 191 4.39 -4.29 -7.24
N PRO A 192 5.18 -3.21 -7.32
CA PRO A 192 4.81 -2.09 -8.15
C PRO A 192 5.04 -2.47 -9.62
N VAL A 193 4.20 -1.96 -10.52
CA VAL A 193 4.42 -2.13 -11.97
C VAL A 193 5.72 -1.47 -12.44
N ILE A 194 6.13 -0.39 -11.77
CA ILE A 194 7.38 0.35 -11.99
C ILE A 194 7.98 0.67 -10.61
N SER A 195 9.21 0.24 -10.34
CA SER A 195 9.94 0.67 -9.14
C SER A 195 10.58 2.02 -9.40
N THR A 196 10.02 3.08 -8.80
CA THR A 196 10.50 4.45 -8.91
C THR A 196 10.22 5.24 -7.64
N ASN A 197 11.00 6.29 -7.39
CA ASN A 197 10.70 7.29 -6.38
C ASN A 197 10.04 8.55 -6.95
N ASP A 198 9.88 8.61 -8.27
CA ASP A 198 9.34 9.76 -8.99
C ASP A 198 7.81 9.67 -9.14
N ARG A 199 7.19 10.82 -9.38
CA ARG A 199 5.77 10.89 -9.70
C ARG A 199 5.53 10.34 -11.11
N LEU A 200 4.50 9.51 -11.24
CA LEU A 200 3.98 9.08 -12.54
C LEU A 200 2.64 9.76 -12.82
N THR A 201 2.40 10.07 -14.09
CA THR A 201 1.15 10.68 -14.57
C THR A 201 0.53 9.78 -15.62
N LEU A 202 -0.78 9.60 -15.56
CA LEU A 202 -1.56 8.91 -16.59
C LEU A 202 -2.05 9.92 -17.63
N GLY A 203 -1.81 9.61 -18.90
CA GLY A 203 -2.40 10.33 -20.04
C GLY A 203 -3.39 9.44 -20.79
N CYS A 204 -4.40 10.05 -21.40
CA CYS A 204 -5.35 9.37 -22.28
C CYS A 204 -5.49 10.18 -23.57
N GLU A 205 -5.42 9.50 -24.71
CA GLU A 205 -5.75 10.09 -26.01
C GLU A 205 -7.22 9.83 -26.32
N LEU A 206 -8.00 10.91 -26.46
CA LEU A 206 -9.40 10.83 -26.83
C LEU A 206 -9.53 10.91 -28.35
N TRP A 207 -10.20 9.91 -28.94
CA TRP A 207 -10.57 9.94 -30.35
C TRP A 207 -11.72 10.93 -30.54
N VAL A 208 -11.41 12.19 -30.88
CA VAL A 208 -12.42 13.12 -31.36
C VAL A 208 -12.72 12.75 -32.82
N LEU A 209 -13.79 11.97 -33.02
CA LEU A 209 -14.35 11.82 -34.36
C LEU A 209 -14.89 13.18 -34.79
N CYS A 210 -14.21 13.81 -35.73
CA CYS A 210 -14.69 15.00 -36.42
C CYS A 210 -16.00 14.64 -37.15
N LEU A 211 -17.15 14.94 -36.53
CA LEU A 211 -18.42 15.10 -37.22
C LEU A 211 -18.75 16.58 -37.27
N LEU A 212 -17.98 17.31 -38.07
CA LEU A 212 -18.44 18.52 -38.75
C LEU A 212 -18.49 18.22 -40.25
N TYR A 213 -19.49 17.44 -40.65
CA TYR A 213 -20.02 17.41 -42.02
C TYR A 213 -21.50 16.99 -41.95
N HIS A 214 -22.37 17.93 -41.61
CA HIS A 214 -23.40 18.47 -42.51
C HIS A 214 -24.27 19.51 -41.80
#